data_AF-A0A533RJY0-F1
#
_entry.id   AF-A0A533RJY0-F1
#
_cell.length_a   1.000
_cell.length_b   1.000
_cell.length_c   1.000
_cell.angle_alpha   90.00
_cell.angle_beta   90.00
_cell.angle_gamma   90.00
#
_symmetry.space_group_name_H-M   'P 1'
#
loop_
_entity.id
_entity.type
_entity.pdbx_description
1 polymer ?
#
loop_
_entity_poly.entity_id
_entity_poly.type
_entity_poly.pdbx_seq_one_letter_code
_entity_poly.pdbx_strand_id
1 'polypeptide(L)'
;MKIAAVILLAVMLSACGLNRGKQYIGPNGRSAYYVECLDRPENCYPEAQQRCPTGFGITRLDSGLTISFRGETKLADKYVMLIECKE
;
A
#
# COMPACT_ATOMS: atom_id res chain seq x y z
N MET A 1 -26.76 23.61 -23.17
CA MET A 1 -25.80 23.99 -22.11
C MET A 1 -25.79 23.05 -20.88
N LYS A 2 -26.80 22.19 -20.66
CA LYS A 2 -26.86 21.30 -19.48
C LYS A 2 -25.96 20.05 -19.57
N ILE A 3 -25.63 19.60 -20.78
CA ILE A 3 -24.85 18.37 -21.03
C ILE A 3 -23.35 18.57 -20.71
N ALA A 4 -22.82 19.77 -20.95
CA ALA A 4 -21.42 20.10 -20.69
C ALA A 4 -21.06 20.00 -19.19
N ALA A 5 -22.00 20.32 -18.30
CA ALA A 5 -21.79 20.26 -16.86
C ALA A 5 -21.67 18.81 -16.33
N VAL A 6 -22.33 17.85 -16.98
CA VAL A 6 -22.33 16.44 -16.55
C VAL A 6 -21.00 15.76 -16.93
N ILE A 7 -20.45 16.08 -18.09
CA ILE A 7 -19.18 15.51 -18.56
C ILE A 7 -18.01 16.01 -17.68
N LEU A 8 -18.04 17.27 -17.26
CA LEU A 8 -16.98 17.85 -16.43
C LEU A 8 -16.93 17.20 -15.03
N LEU A 9 -18.08 16.81 -14.47
CA LEU A 9 -18.16 16.18 -13.15
C LEU A 9 -17.64 14.73 -13.16
N ALA A 10 -17.82 14.00 -14.26
CA ALA A 10 -17.35 12.62 -14.40
C ALA A 10 -15.81 12.51 -14.48
N VAL A 11 -15.13 13.53 -15.01
CA VAL A 11 -13.66 13.53 -15.15
C VAL A 11 -12.95 13.78 -13.81
N MET A 12 -13.58 14.50 -12.87
CA MET A 12 -12.97 14.75 -11.56
C MET A 12 -13.02 13.53 -10.62
N LEU A 13 -13.92 12.58 -10.85
CA LEU A 13 -14.05 11.37 -10.02
C LEU A 13 -12.99 10.30 -10.33
N SER A 14 -12.31 10.36 -11.48
CA SER A 14 -11.24 9.40 -11.83
C SER A 14 -9.86 9.74 -11.24
N ALA A 15 -9.71 10.91 -10.59
CA ALA A 15 -8.41 11.38 -10.08
C ALA A 15 -8.06 10.89 -8.65
N CYS A 16 -8.97 10.19 -7.94
CA CYS A 16 -8.65 9.54 -6.66
C CYS A 16 -7.99 8.16 -6.83
N GLY A 17 -7.50 7.87 -8.04
CA GLY A 17 -6.84 6.62 -8.36
C GLY A 17 -5.33 6.66 -8.13
N LEU A 18 -4.90 6.09 -7.00
CA LEU A 18 -3.64 5.34 -6.87
C LEU A 18 -2.32 6.15 -6.86
N ASN A 19 -1.99 6.73 -5.71
CA ASN A 19 -0.61 6.60 -5.20
C ASN A 19 -0.38 5.16 -4.73
N ARG A 20 -0.53 4.19 -5.64
CA ARG A 20 -0.12 2.81 -5.35
C ARG A 20 1.39 2.82 -5.30
N GLY A 21 1.94 2.79 -4.08
CA GLY A 21 3.38 2.62 -3.80
C GLY A 21 4.10 1.74 -4.82
N LYS A 22 5.34 2.13 -5.14
CA LYS A 22 6.11 1.63 -6.28
C LYS A 22 5.99 0.11 -6.42
N GLN A 23 5.67 -0.34 -7.63
CA GLN A 23 5.71 -1.75 -8.01
C GLN A 23 7.15 -2.12 -8.37
N TYR A 24 7.55 -3.33 -8.00
CA TYR A 24 8.84 -3.92 -8.29
C TYR A 24 8.64 -5.30 -8.94
N ILE A 25 9.68 -5.83 -9.55
CA ILE A 25 9.70 -7.23 -9.99
C ILE A 25 10.31 -8.06 -8.86
N GLY A 26 9.53 -9.02 -8.38
CA GLY A 26 9.91 -9.95 -7.32
C GLY A 26 10.87 -11.03 -7.81
N PRO A 27 11.42 -11.84 -6.89
CA PRO A 27 12.40 -12.87 -7.19
C PRO A 27 11.86 -13.97 -8.12
N ASN A 28 10.53 -14.17 -8.18
CA ASN A 28 9.91 -15.12 -9.09
C ASN A 28 9.41 -14.45 -10.39
N GLY A 29 9.84 -13.21 -10.67
CA GLY A 29 9.41 -12.45 -11.85
C GLY A 29 8.00 -11.86 -11.75
N ARG A 30 7.33 -11.97 -10.59
CA ARG A 30 5.96 -11.47 -10.39
C ARG A 30 5.96 -10.07 -9.80
N SER A 31 4.77 -9.45 -9.76
CA SER A 31 4.60 -8.13 -9.17
C SER A 31 4.89 -8.16 -7.67
N ALA A 32 5.74 -7.24 -7.22
CA ALA A 32 6.12 -7.09 -5.81
C ALA A 32 5.92 -5.66 -5.31
N TYR A 33 5.65 -5.51 -4.02
CA TYR A 33 5.35 -4.23 -3.38
C TYR A 33 6.02 -4.13 -2.01
N TYR A 34 6.51 -2.93 -1.66
CA TYR A 34 6.82 -2.63 -0.27
C TYR A 34 5.55 -2.17 0.45
N VAL A 35 5.35 -2.68 1.65
CA VAL A 35 4.24 -2.36 2.55
C VAL A 35 4.81 -1.99 3.89
N GLU A 36 4.33 -0.90 4.49
CA GLU A 36 4.81 -0.43 5.78
C GLU A 36 3.69 -0.44 6.82
N CYS A 37 4.01 -0.82 8.04
CA CYS A 37 3.08 -0.77 9.15
C CYS A 37 3.80 -0.47 10.47
N LEU A 38 3.00 -0.10 11.47
CA LEU A 38 3.47 0.22 12.81
C LEU A 38 3.05 -0.87 13.80
N ASP A 39 3.80 -0.95 14.90
CA ASP A 39 3.58 -1.76 16.11
C ASP A 39 3.71 -3.28 15.92
N ARG A 40 3.12 -3.84 14.86
CA ARG A 40 3.13 -5.28 14.59
C ARG A 40 3.19 -5.57 13.09
N PRO A 41 3.90 -6.62 12.66
CA PRO A 41 3.99 -6.96 11.24
C PRO A 41 2.63 -7.31 10.63
N GLU A 42 1.69 -7.90 11.38
CA GLU A 42 0.37 -8.27 10.88
C GLU A 42 -0.47 -7.05 10.44
N ASN A 43 -0.13 -5.86 10.96
CA ASN A 43 -0.79 -4.61 10.56
C ASN A 43 -0.49 -4.22 9.09
N CYS A 44 0.50 -4.84 8.45
CA CYS A 44 0.82 -4.66 7.03
C CYS A 44 -0.11 -5.48 6.12
N TYR A 45 -0.77 -6.53 6.64
CA TYR A 45 -1.55 -7.48 5.84
C TYR A 45 -2.77 -6.86 5.13
N PRO A 46 -3.51 -5.90 5.72
CA PRO A 46 -4.62 -5.25 5.02
C PRO A 46 -4.16 -4.53 3.75
N GLU A 47 -3.06 -3.77 3.81
CA GLU A 47 -2.52 -3.13 2.60
C GLU A 47 -1.96 -4.19 1.64
N ALA A 48 -1.25 -5.20 2.14
CA ALA A 48 -0.73 -6.29 1.31
C ALA A 48 -1.84 -7.00 0.51
N GLN A 49 -2.98 -7.28 1.15
CA GLN A 49 -4.15 -7.88 0.52
C GLN A 49 -4.81 -6.95 -0.50
N GLN A 50 -4.81 -5.64 -0.25
CA GLN A 50 -5.29 -4.65 -1.23
C GLN A 50 -4.37 -4.59 -2.47
N ARG A 51 -3.06 -4.82 -2.30
CA ARG A 51 -2.09 -4.87 -3.41
C ARG A 51 -2.14 -6.18 -4.18
N CYS A 52 -2.29 -7.30 -3.48
CA CYS A 52 -2.32 -8.64 -4.04
C CYS A 52 -3.61 -9.38 -3.61
N PRO A 53 -4.77 -9.11 -4.27
CA PRO A 53 -6.06 -9.67 -3.86
C PRO A 53 -6.16 -11.20 -3.97
N THR A 54 -5.38 -11.81 -4.85
CA THR A 54 -5.25 -13.27 -5.04
C THR A 54 -4.37 -13.92 -3.97
N GLY A 55 -3.72 -13.12 -3.14
CA GLY A 55 -2.79 -13.54 -2.10
C GLY A 55 -1.35 -13.12 -2.42
N PHE A 56 -0.49 -13.20 -1.40
CA PHE A 56 0.91 -12.78 -1.49
C PHE A 56 1.82 -13.73 -0.72
N GLY A 57 3.09 -13.73 -1.07
CA GLY A 57 4.19 -14.25 -0.26
C GLY A 57 5.04 -13.10 0.27
N ILE A 58 5.53 -13.21 1.50
CA ILE A 58 6.47 -12.24 2.08
C ILE A 58 7.87 -12.69 1.68
N THR A 59 8.59 -11.87 0.92
CA THR A 59 9.96 -12.16 0.45
C THR A 59 11.02 -11.46 1.30
N ARG A 60 10.66 -10.38 2.00
CA ARG A 60 11.51 -9.70 2.98
C ARG A 60 10.68 -9.07 4.08
N LEU A 61 11.19 -9.10 5.30
CA LEU A 61 10.64 -8.39 6.45
C LEU A 61 11.79 -7.67 7.18
N ASP A 62 11.75 -6.34 7.18
CA ASP A 62 12.65 -5.51 7.95
C ASP A 62 11.87 -4.85 9.11
N SER A 63 12.53 -4.64 10.24
CA SER A 63 11.99 -3.93 11.40
C SER A 63 12.93 -2.82 11.84
N GLY A 64 12.38 -1.75 12.38
CA GLY A 64 13.13 -0.66 12.98
C GLY A 64 12.28 0.14 13.95
N LEU A 65 12.84 1.20 14.51
CA LEU A 65 12.10 2.14 15.35
C LEU A 65 11.77 3.39 14.54
N THR A 66 10.57 3.92 14.76
CA THR A 66 10.15 5.19 14.20
C THR A 66 9.41 6.03 15.23
N ILE A 67 9.22 7.30 14.90
CA ILE A 67 8.39 8.20 15.69
C ILE A 67 7.04 8.29 15.00
N SER A 68 5.98 7.87 15.67
CA SER A 68 4.61 7.99 15.20
C SER A 68 3.92 9.19 15.85
N PHE A 69 3.11 9.90 15.08
CA PHE A 69 2.28 11.00 15.57
C PHE A 69 0.80 10.70 15.32
N ARG A 70 0.08 10.38 16.39
CA ARG A 70 -1.38 10.16 16.38
C ARG A 70 -2.02 10.89 17.57
N GLY A 71 -1.93 12.22 17.57
CA GLY A 71 -2.34 13.08 18.69
C GLY A 71 -1.31 13.19 19.81
N GLU A 72 -0.43 12.19 19.95
CA GLU A 72 0.77 12.22 20.78
C GLU A 72 1.96 11.66 19.99
N THR A 73 3.15 12.15 20.29
CA THR A 73 4.41 11.63 19.76
C THR A 73 4.81 10.39 20.56
N LYS A 74 4.92 9.23 19.90
CA LYS A 74 5.33 7.97 20.52
C LYS A 74 6.39 7.28 19.69
N LEU A 75 7.32 6.62 20.37
CA LEU A 75 8.20 5.67 19.73
C LEU A 75 7.35 4.45 19.35
N ALA A 76 7.46 4.00 18.11
CA ALA A 76 6.73 2.84 17.59
C ALA A 76 7.68 1.94 16.80
N ASP A 77 7.44 0.64 16.87
CA ASP A 77 8.09 -0.30 15.97
C ASP A 77 7.54 -0.08 14.56
N LYS A 78 8.44 0.05 13.59
CA LYS A 78 8.12 0.15 12.17
C LYS A 78 8.53 -1.16 11.50
N TYR A 79 7.62 -1.71 10.72
CA TYR A 79 7.88 -2.86 9.87
C TYR A 79 7.77 -2.46 8.40
N VAL A 80 8.67 -3.00 7.58
CA VAL A 80 8.67 -2.86 6.13
C VAL A 80 8.70 -4.27 5.53
N MET A 81 7.65 -4.63 4.80
CA MET A 81 7.51 -5.90 4.13
C MET A 81 7.71 -5.73 2.63
N LEU A 82 8.53 -6.57 2.01
CA LEU A 82 8.45 -6.81 0.58
C LEU A 82 7.53 -8.02 0.37
N ILE A 83 6.43 -7.81 -0.35
CA ILE A 83 5.50 -8.86 -0.74
C ILE A 83 5.60 -9.10 -2.24
N GLU A 84 5.40 -10.34 -2.67
CA GLU A 84 5.24 -10.72 -4.07
C GLU A 84 3.85 -11.35 -4.25
N CYS A 85 3.08 -10.87 -5.23
CA CYS A 85 1.74 -11.38 -5.49
C CYS A 85 1.79 -12.83 -6.00
N LYS A 86 0.80 -13.63 -5.56
CA LYS A 86 0.51 -14.94 -6.13
C LYS A 86 -0.34 -14.77 -7.39
N GLU A 87 -0.17 -15.69 -8.34
CA GLU A 87 -1.04 -15.80 -9.52
C GLU A 87 -2.40 -16.38 -9.13
#